data_AF-A0A7X2U0C7-F1
#
_entry.id   AF-A0A7X2U0C7-F1
#
_cell.length_a   1.000
_cell.length_b   1.000
_cell.length_c   1.000
_cell.angle_alpha   90.00
_cell.angle_beta   90.00
_cell.angle_gamma   90.00
#
_symmetry.space_group_name_H-M   'P 1'
#
loop_
_entity.id
_entity.type
_entity.pdbx_description
1 polymer ?
#
loop_
_entity_poly.entity_id
_entity_poly.type
_entity_poly.pdbx_seq_one_letter_code
_entity_poly.pdbx_strand_id
1 'polypeptide(L)'
;MTKTIATLIVVAALAVGQAPAQKNWKDRAEYDLYAEIVKPDATPAARLANLDKWKGGYAQSEYAPERTKIYLITYQQLSRHREAFDIAAEILKSEPNDQASVQEILGFIRALMPQQANATLSAQNKADLDLAEKVARGLLANPDPLYGADKKPQGVADDAWAKTKPTMMNFAQFTLGYIGVTQKDTAKAEAELTKTLQADATNAQASYMLAGILLGQQKDHPEKMPLAMFEYARAATYDGPGSMDANTRKQIDTFLSKAYNTYHGSAQGLDAIKTQAKTSPLPAGGFAIKSIVDLAKEEEEKRAKAAADNPVLAFWNDIKENLAGDGSAAYWDAMKGAGLPPPGKLPGDKLKGKLVSATPETRPKELTLSIGGGAADVTLKLDEPLPGKMDPGGEISFFGEAKEFNKDPYMITFEVAPTDLEGWTGKGPVPARPAGAGKKGAPATKKQ
;
A
#
# COMPACT_ATOMS: atom_id res chain seq x y z
N MET A 1 21.80 -12.28 -20.57
CA MET A 1 20.71 -12.49 -21.55
C MET A 1 21.29 -12.32 -22.96
N THR A 2 22.22 -13.19 -23.34
CA THR A 2 23.19 -12.88 -24.41
C THR A 2 23.23 -13.94 -25.52
N LYS A 3 22.21 -14.81 -25.63
CA LYS A 3 22.25 -15.96 -26.56
C LYS A 3 20.96 -16.26 -27.32
N THR A 4 20.04 -15.31 -27.48
CA THR A 4 18.78 -15.57 -28.21
C THR A 4 18.45 -14.57 -29.33
N ILE A 5 19.39 -13.69 -29.69
CA ILE A 5 19.29 -12.87 -30.92
C ILE A 5 20.35 -13.38 -31.90
N ALA A 6 20.20 -14.62 -32.35
CA ALA A 6 21.12 -15.24 -33.31
C ALA A 6 20.35 -16.13 -34.29
N THR A 7 19.20 -15.66 -34.79
CA THR A 7 18.58 -16.25 -36.00
C THR A 7 17.64 -15.24 -36.64
N LEU A 8 18.20 -14.18 -37.24
CA LEU A 8 17.50 -13.34 -38.21
C LEU A 8 18.44 -13.07 -39.40
N ILE A 9 19.10 -14.13 -39.87
CA ILE A 9 19.46 -14.24 -41.28
C ILE A 9 18.37 -15.12 -41.90
N VAL A 10 17.17 -14.56 -42.03
CA VAL A 10 16.29 -14.99 -43.10
C VAL A 10 16.64 -14.04 -44.24
N VAL A 11 17.53 -14.52 -45.12
CA VAL A 11 17.57 -14.04 -46.50
C VAL A 11 16.13 -14.07 -46.97
N ALA A 12 15.55 -12.90 -47.26
CA ALA A 12 14.20 -12.77 -47.76
C ALA A 12 14.05 -13.61 -49.04
N ALA A 13 13.51 -14.81 -48.90
CA ALA A 13 12.96 -15.56 -50.02
C ALA A 13 11.66 -14.84 -50.41
N LEU A 14 11.66 -14.29 -51.62
CA LEU A 14 10.59 -13.56 -52.26
C LEU A 14 9.25 -14.30 -52.13
N ALA A 15 8.25 -13.64 -51.54
CA ALA A 15 6.87 -14.06 -51.65
C ALA A 15 6.39 -13.86 -53.10
N VAL A 16 5.78 -14.91 -53.65
CA VAL A 16 5.28 -14.98 -55.02
C VAL A 16 3.96 -14.20 -55.11
N GLY A 17 3.95 -13.10 -55.85
CA GLY A 17 2.74 -12.32 -56.16
C GLY A 17 3.07 -11.13 -57.06
N GLN A 18 2.80 -11.29 -58.36
CA GLN A 18 3.16 -10.39 -59.48
C GLN A 18 4.65 -10.06 -59.57
N ALA A 19 5.31 -10.52 -60.63
CA ALA A 19 6.74 -10.26 -60.85
C ALA A 19 7.00 -8.74 -60.77
N PRO A 20 7.67 -8.23 -59.72
CA PRO A 20 8.08 -6.84 -59.70
C PRO A 20 9.03 -6.62 -60.89
N ALA A 21 9.00 -5.42 -61.47
CA ALA A 21 10.01 -5.04 -62.47
C ALA A 21 11.39 -5.44 -61.94
N GLN A 22 12.14 -6.20 -62.75
CA GLN A 22 13.44 -6.70 -62.33
C GLN A 22 14.34 -5.52 -62.01
N LYS A 23 14.62 -5.30 -60.72
CA LYS A 23 15.50 -4.23 -60.26
C LYS A 23 16.86 -4.37 -60.91
N ASN A 24 17.43 -3.27 -61.35
CA ASN A 24 18.72 -3.24 -62.03
C ASN A 24 19.79 -2.57 -61.19
N TRP A 25 20.98 -3.15 -61.22
CA TRP A 25 22.20 -2.49 -60.76
C TRP A 25 22.59 -1.41 -61.77
N LYS A 26 23.04 -0.26 -61.27
CA LYS A 26 23.54 0.83 -62.11
C LYS A 26 24.76 0.40 -62.92
N ASP A 27 25.63 -0.40 -62.30
CA ASP A 27 26.80 -1.01 -62.92
C ASP A 27 27.28 -2.23 -62.11
N ARG A 28 28.36 -2.87 -62.58
CA ARG A 28 28.94 -4.03 -61.91
C ARG A 28 29.51 -3.69 -60.53
N ALA A 29 30.05 -2.48 -60.35
CA ALA A 29 30.67 -2.08 -59.10
C ALA A 29 29.62 -1.89 -57.98
N GLU A 30 28.40 -1.48 -58.32
CA GLU A 30 27.28 -1.47 -57.37
C GLU A 30 26.93 -2.88 -56.88
N TYR A 31 26.84 -3.84 -57.80
CA TYR A 31 26.57 -5.24 -57.46
C TYR A 31 27.67 -5.82 -56.57
N ASP A 32 28.95 -5.61 -56.94
CA ASP A 32 30.07 -6.12 -56.16
C ASP A 32 30.10 -5.50 -54.75
N LEU A 33 29.71 -4.22 -54.62
CA LEU A 33 29.59 -3.58 -53.31
C LEU A 33 28.44 -4.16 -52.47
N TYR A 34 27.29 -4.46 -53.09
CA TYR A 34 26.20 -5.17 -52.40
C TYR A 34 26.63 -6.57 -51.94
N ALA A 35 27.35 -7.33 -52.79
CA ALA A 35 27.85 -8.65 -52.45
C ALA A 35 28.75 -8.62 -51.20
N GLU A 36 29.60 -7.60 -51.07
CA GLU A 36 30.44 -7.37 -49.89
C GLU A 36 29.65 -6.97 -48.63
N ILE A 37 28.46 -6.40 -48.78
CA ILE A 37 27.58 -6.02 -47.66
C ILE A 37 26.85 -7.23 -47.09
N VAL A 38 26.38 -8.12 -47.96
CA VAL A 38 25.54 -9.28 -47.58
C VAL A 38 26.33 -10.57 -47.38
N LYS A 39 27.65 -10.56 -47.59
CA LYS A 39 28.48 -11.75 -47.37
C LYS A 39 28.37 -12.24 -45.92
N PRO A 40 28.33 -13.58 -45.68
CA PRO A 40 28.04 -14.14 -44.37
C PRO A 40 29.03 -13.74 -43.26
N ASP A 41 30.28 -13.49 -43.60
CA ASP A 41 31.39 -13.19 -42.69
C ASP A 41 31.66 -11.67 -42.52
N ALA A 42 30.84 -10.80 -43.14
CA ALA A 42 30.97 -9.35 -42.95
C ALA A 42 30.67 -8.95 -41.50
N THR A 43 31.66 -8.33 -40.85
CA THR A 43 31.45 -7.71 -39.54
C THR A 43 30.47 -6.53 -39.65
N PRO A 44 29.68 -6.21 -38.61
CA PRO A 44 28.77 -5.06 -38.66
C PRO A 44 29.47 -3.73 -38.99
N ALA A 45 30.70 -3.53 -38.52
CA ALA A 45 31.50 -2.35 -38.83
C ALA A 45 31.91 -2.29 -40.30
N ALA A 46 32.37 -3.41 -40.88
CA ALA A 46 32.71 -3.49 -42.30
C ALA A 46 31.47 -3.30 -43.19
N ARG A 47 30.35 -3.90 -42.79
CA ARG A 47 29.06 -3.73 -43.48
C ARG A 47 28.63 -2.27 -43.50
N LEU A 48 28.72 -1.58 -42.36
CA LEU A 48 28.40 -0.15 -42.26
C LEU A 48 29.27 0.68 -43.21
N ALA A 49 30.60 0.47 -43.20
CA ALA A 49 31.50 1.21 -44.08
C ALA A 49 31.16 1.01 -45.57
N ASN A 50 30.75 -0.20 -45.95
CA ASN A 50 30.32 -0.48 -47.32
C ASN A 50 28.93 0.08 -47.65
N LEU A 51 28.01 0.11 -46.69
CA LEU A 51 26.71 0.78 -46.84
C LEU A 51 26.88 2.28 -47.06
N ASP A 52 27.81 2.92 -46.34
CA ASP A 52 28.12 4.35 -46.48
C ASP A 52 28.69 4.65 -47.88
N LYS A 53 29.63 3.80 -48.34
CA LYS A 53 30.12 3.86 -49.73
C LYS A 53 28.98 3.68 -50.74
N TRP A 54 28.07 2.74 -50.50
CA TRP A 54 26.97 2.47 -51.41
C TRP A 54 26.01 3.66 -51.49
N LYS A 55 25.66 4.24 -50.34
CA LYS A 55 24.81 5.42 -50.26
C LYS A 55 25.44 6.63 -50.96
N GLY A 56 26.74 6.84 -50.79
CA GLY A 56 27.48 7.94 -51.42
C GLY A 56 27.63 7.79 -52.93
N GLY A 57 28.02 6.60 -53.41
CA GLY A 57 28.24 6.34 -54.84
C GLY A 57 26.96 6.13 -55.66
N TYR A 58 25.90 5.64 -55.02
CA TYR A 58 24.67 5.18 -55.68
C TYR A 58 23.42 5.69 -54.96
N ALA A 59 23.33 7.01 -54.77
CA ALA A 59 22.18 7.63 -54.11
C ALA A 59 20.83 7.29 -54.79
N GLN A 60 20.82 7.21 -56.12
CA GLN A 60 19.64 6.91 -56.96
C GLN A 60 19.47 5.40 -57.26
N SER A 61 20.07 4.53 -56.45
CA SER A 61 19.93 3.07 -56.60
C SER A 61 18.47 2.62 -56.49
N GLU A 62 18.04 1.71 -57.35
CA GLU A 62 16.74 1.02 -57.24
C GLU A 62 16.65 0.12 -55.99
N TYR A 63 17.80 -0.17 -55.37
CA TYR A 63 17.93 -0.93 -54.12
C TYR A 63 18.09 -0.03 -52.88
N ALA A 64 17.82 1.28 -53.01
CA ALA A 64 17.86 2.19 -51.86
C ALA A 64 16.96 1.76 -50.68
N PRO A 65 15.74 1.20 -50.89
CA PRO A 65 14.93 0.66 -49.80
C PRO A 65 15.59 -0.51 -49.06
N GLU A 66 16.14 -1.48 -49.81
CA GLU A 66 16.87 -2.62 -49.24
C GLU A 66 18.09 -2.15 -48.47
N ARG A 67 18.87 -1.22 -49.03
CA ARG A 67 20.00 -0.60 -48.36
C ARG A 67 19.59 0.00 -47.01
N THR A 68 18.44 0.68 -46.96
CA THR A 68 17.90 1.29 -45.73
C THR A 68 17.55 0.23 -44.68
N LYS A 69 16.94 -0.89 -45.07
CA LYS A 69 16.70 -2.03 -44.17
C LYS A 69 18.00 -2.66 -43.65
N ILE A 70 19.02 -2.75 -44.50
CA ILE A 70 20.34 -3.25 -44.08
C ILE A 70 21.01 -2.28 -43.09
N TYR A 71 20.85 -0.96 -43.27
CA TYR A 71 21.29 0.03 -42.26
C TYR A 71 20.64 -0.22 -40.90
N LEU A 72 19.32 -0.44 -40.84
CA LEU A 72 18.61 -0.71 -39.59
C LEU A 72 19.25 -1.88 -38.83
N ILE A 73 19.36 -3.03 -39.50
CA ILE A 73 19.94 -4.25 -38.92
C ILE A 73 21.39 -4.01 -38.48
N THR A 74 22.16 -3.26 -39.27
CA THR A 74 23.55 -2.95 -38.97
C THR A 74 23.69 -2.06 -37.74
N TYR A 75 22.86 -1.02 -37.62
CA TYR A 75 22.84 -0.16 -36.44
C TYR A 75 22.38 -0.90 -35.19
N GLN A 76 21.39 -1.78 -35.30
CA GLN A 76 20.98 -2.68 -34.21
C GLN A 76 22.15 -3.54 -33.73
N GLN A 77 22.88 -4.20 -34.64
CA GLN A 77 24.03 -5.03 -34.32
C GLN A 77 25.20 -4.25 -33.70
N LEU A 78 25.32 -2.96 -34.02
CA LEU A 78 26.30 -2.04 -33.46
C LEU A 78 25.83 -1.34 -32.17
N SER A 79 24.61 -1.62 -31.69
CA SER A 79 23.98 -0.91 -30.56
C SER A 79 23.92 0.62 -30.77
N ARG A 80 23.80 1.07 -32.02
CA ARG A 80 23.65 2.47 -32.43
C ARG A 80 22.17 2.86 -32.42
N HIS A 81 21.59 2.93 -31.22
CA HIS A 81 20.13 3.05 -31.03
C HIS A 81 19.51 4.31 -31.61
N ARG A 82 20.21 5.46 -31.59
CA ARG A 82 19.70 6.69 -32.20
C ARG A 82 19.54 6.51 -33.71
N GLU A 83 20.60 6.04 -34.36
CA GLU A 83 20.63 5.86 -35.80
C GLU A 83 19.67 4.75 -36.25
N ALA A 84 19.56 3.66 -35.48
CA ALA A 84 18.56 2.62 -35.72
C ALA A 84 17.13 3.17 -35.63
N PHE A 85 16.83 3.97 -34.59
CA PHE A 85 15.51 4.60 -34.42
C PHE A 85 15.18 5.56 -35.57
N ASP A 86 16.15 6.38 -36.02
CA ASP A 86 15.96 7.29 -37.15
C ASP A 86 15.66 6.55 -38.45
N ILE A 87 16.40 5.46 -38.72
CA ILE A 87 16.16 4.62 -39.89
C ILE A 87 14.81 3.90 -39.79
N ALA A 88 14.44 3.38 -38.62
CA ALA A 88 13.14 2.77 -38.39
C ALA A 88 12.00 3.77 -38.65
N ALA A 89 12.14 5.00 -38.17
CA ALA A 89 11.19 6.08 -38.41
C ALA A 89 11.04 6.40 -39.90
N GLU A 90 12.14 6.36 -40.67
CA GLU A 90 12.12 6.55 -42.12
C GLU A 90 11.40 5.40 -42.84
N ILE A 91 11.72 4.15 -42.50
CA ILE A 91 11.10 2.95 -43.10
C ILE A 91 9.59 2.98 -42.90
N LEU A 92 9.11 3.33 -41.71
CA LEU A 92 7.66 3.37 -41.40
C LEU A 92 6.87 4.41 -42.21
N LYS A 93 7.52 5.37 -42.89
CA LYS A 93 6.83 6.31 -43.78
C LYS A 93 6.28 5.62 -45.02
N SER A 94 7.01 4.65 -45.58
CA SER A 94 6.60 3.88 -46.75
C SER A 94 6.05 2.50 -46.40
N GLU A 95 6.53 1.90 -45.31
CA GLU A 95 6.20 0.55 -44.87
C GLU A 95 5.68 0.58 -43.43
N PRO A 96 4.44 1.05 -43.18
CA PRO A 96 3.92 1.25 -41.83
C PRO A 96 3.80 -0.04 -41.00
N ASN A 97 3.87 -1.20 -41.64
CA ASN A 97 3.85 -2.53 -41.02
C ASN A 97 5.21 -3.23 -41.11
N ASP A 98 6.33 -2.49 -41.18
CA ASP A 98 7.66 -3.09 -41.06
C ASP A 98 7.92 -3.50 -39.59
N GLN A 99 7.95 -4.81 -39.35
CA GLN A 99 8.03 -5.36 -37.99
C GLN A 99 9.33 -4.99 -37.27
N ALA A 100 10.46 -4.96 -37.98
CA ALA A 100 11.74 -4.61 -37.39
C ALA A 100 11.76 -3.16 -36.90
N SER A 101 11.17 -2.25 -37.68
CA SER A 101 11.08 -0.83 -37.36
C SER A 101 10.14 -0.56 -36.18
N VAL A 102 8.98 -1.22 -36.14
CA VAL A 102 8.06 -1.14 -34.98
C VAL A 102 8.74 -1.64 -33.70
N GLN A 103 9.45 -2.76 -33.78
CA GLN A 103 10.18 -3.31 -32.64
C GLN A 103 11.31 -2.39 -32.18
N GLU A 104 12.05 -1.77 -33.11
CA GLU A 104 13.12 -0.83 -32.78
C GLU A 104 12.59 0.38 -32.00
N ILE A 105 11.54 1.02 -32.53
CA ILE A 105 10.97 2.23 -31.92
C ILE A 105 10.44 1.93 -30.52
N LEU A 106 9.63 0.88 -30.36
CA LEU A 106 9.05 0.54 -29.06
C LEU A 106 10.10 0.01 -28.09
N GLY A 107 11.07 -0.77 -28.58
CA GLY A 107 12.10 -1.41 -27.77
C GLY A 107 13.12 -0.44 -27.19
N PHE A 108 13.48 0.60 -27.96
CA PHE A 108 14.63 1.46 -27.64
C PHE A 108 14.29 2.91 -27.33
N ILE A 109 13.02 3.32 -27.34
CA ILE A 109 12.64 4.69 -26.95
C ILE A 109 13.21 5.08 -25.57
N ARG A 110 13.27 4.15 -24.61
CA ARG A 110 13.81 4.40 -23.26
C ARG A 110 15.31 4.70 -23.26
N ALA A 111 16.06 4.10 -24.18
CA ALA A 111 17.50 4.33 -24.31
C ALA A 111 17.80 5.75 -24.84
N LEU A 112 16.84 6.36 -25.54
CA LEU A 112 16.93 7.72 -26.06
C LEU A 112 16.49 8.79 -25.04
N MET A 113 15.89 8.38 -23.91
CA MET A 113 15.46 9.29 -22.86
C MET A 113 16.59 9.60 -21.86
N PRO A 114 16.59 10.81 -21.27
CA PRO A 114 17.52 11.14 -20.19
C PRO A 114 17.44 10.15 -19.03
N GLN A 115 18.60 9.67 -18.57
CA GLN A 115 18.69 8.73 -17.44
C GLN A 115 18.62 9.43 -16.07
N GLN A 116 18.87 10.74 -16.03
CA GLN A 116 18.80 11.53 -14.81
C GLN A 116 17.35 11.77 -14.42
N ALA A 117 17.01 11.50 -13.15
CA ALA A 117 15.72 11.84 -12.60
C ALA A 117 15.43 13.34 -12.76
N ASN A 118 14.21 13.68 -13.16
CA ASN A 118 13.73 15.06 -13.35
C ASN A 118 14.43 15.87 -14.45
N ALA A 119 15.26 15.27 -15.30
CA ALA A 119 15.85 15.96 -16.45
C ALA A 119 14.75 16.54 -17.39
N THR A 120 15.06 17.68 -17.99
CA THR A 120 14.15 18.32 -18.96
C THR A 120 14.25 17.61 -20.31
N LEU A 121 13.10 17.29 -20.90
CA LEU A 121 13.04 16.68 -22.24
C LEU A 121 13.37 17.71 -23.33
N SER A 122 14.35 17.38 -24.18
CA SER A 122 14.64 18.15 -25.40
C SER A 122 13.48 18.07 -26.40
N ALA A 123 13.49 18.93 -27.42
CA ALA A 123 12.50 18.87 -28.51
C ALA A 123 12.56 17.52 -29.25
N GLN A 124 13.77 16.98 -29.46
CA GLN A 124 13.95 15.66 -30.09
C GLN A 124 13.35 14.55 -29.21
N ASN A 125 13.58 14.58 -27.89
CA ASN A 125 13.00 13.57 -27.00
C ASN A 125 11.48 13.57 -27.06
N LYS A 126 10.85 14.76 -27.10
CA LYS A 126 9.40 14.87 -27.23
C LYS A 126 8.91 14.28 -28.55
N ALA A 127 9.56 14.62 -29.67
CA ALA A 127 9.23 14.08 -30.99
C ALA A 127 9.39 12.54 -31.06
N ASP A 128 10.45 11.99 -30.46
CA ASP A 128 10.67 10.54 -30.40
C ASP A 128 9.57 9.84 -29.58
N LEU A 129 9.14 10.43 -28.45
CA LEU A 129 8.06 9.92 -27.62
C LEU A 129 6.71 9.95 -28.37
N ASP A 130 6.43 11.03 -29.11
CA ASP A 130 5.20 11.16 -29.90
C ASP A 130 5.15 10.11 -31.03
N LEU A 131 6.29 9.86 -31.68
CA LEU A 131 6.41 8.78 -32.67
C LEU A 131 6.20 7.41 -32.03
N ALA A 132 6.84 7.13 -30.90
CA ALA A 132 6.68 5.87 -30.19
C ALA A 132 5.24 5.65 -29.71
N GLU A 133 4.56 6.69 -29.26
CA GLU A 133 3.14 6.64 -28.93
C GLU A 133 2.28 6.30 -30.15
N LYS A 134 2.50 6.97 -31.28
CA LYS A 134 1.76 6.68 -32.52
C LYS A 134 1.94 5.22 -32.94
N VAL A 135 3.17 4.71 -32.89
CA VAL A 135 3.50 3.31 -33.23
C VAL A 135 2.84 2.34 -32.24
N ALA A 136 2.90 2.62 -30.94
CA ALA A 136 2.28 1.79 -29.91
C ALA A 136 0.75 1.72 -30.08
N ARG A 137 0.10 2.87 -30.28
CA ARG A 137 -1.35 2.94 -30.54
C ARG A 137 -1.73 2.22 -31.83
N GLY A 138 -0.94 2.37 -32.89
CA GLY A 138 -1.15 1.66 -34.16
C GLY A 138 -1.12 0.15 -33.98
N LEU A 139 -0.09 -0.36 -33.28
CA LEU A 139 0.05 -1.79 -32.99
C LEU A 139 -1.11 -2.32 -32.13
N LEU A 140 -1.53 -1.59 -31.09
CA LEU A 140 -2.66 -1.97 -30.25
C LEU A 140 -3.99 -2.00 -31.02
N ALA A 141 -4.18 -1.07 -31.96
CA ALA A 141 -5.40 -0.96 -32.74
C ALA A 141 -5.50 -2.04 -33.84
N ASN A 142 -4.37 -2.41 -34.46
CA ASN A 142 -4.35 -3.40 -35.53
C ASN A 142 -3.04 -4.22 -35.54
N PRO A 143 -2.93 -5.28 -34.72
CA PRO A 143 -1.72 -6.08 -34.62
C PRO A 143 -1.56 -7.13 -35.73
N ASP A 144 -2.63 -7.50 -36.45
CA ASP A 144 -2.62 -8.61 -37.43
C ASP A 144 -1.71 -8.40 -38.65
N PRO A 145 -1.54 -7.17 -39.20
CA PRO A 145 -0.58 -6.94 -40.27
C PRO A 145 0.87 -7.30 -39.91
N LEU A 146 1.19 -7.32 -38.62
CA LEU A 146 2.52 -7.62 -38.10
C LEU A 146 2.62 -9.03 -37.49
N TYR A 147 1.55 -9.49 -36.84
CA TYR A 147 1.57 -10.71 -36.03
C TYR A 147 0.44 -11.70 -36.38
N GLY A 148 -0.17 -11.55 -37.56
CA GLY A 148 -1.12 -12.51 -38.11
C GLY A 148 -0.49 -13.90 -38.30
N ALA A 149 -1.34 -14.92 -38.49
CA ALA A 149 -0.87 -16.29 -38.72
C ALA A 149 0.01 -16.40 -39.99
N ASP A 150 -0.28 -15.59 -41.01
CA ASP A 150 0.46 -15.49 -42.27
C ASP A 150 1.80 -14.74 -42.13
N LYS A 151 2.03 -14.07 -41.00
CA LYS A 151 3.27 -13.32 -40.71
C LYS A 151 4.31 -14.13 -39.92
N LYS A 152 4.00 -15.38 -39.56
CA LYS A 152 4.89 -16.24 -38.79
C LYS A 152 6.22 -16.48 -39.54
N PRO A 153 7.38 -16.16 -38.95
CA PRO A 153 8.67 -16.46 -39.55
C PRO A 153 8.91 -17.97 -39.70
N GLN A 154 9.64 -18.36 -40.75
CA GLN A 154 10.03 -19.74 -40.96
C GLN A 154 10.89 -20.25 -39.78
N GLY A 155 10.62 -21.46 -39.30
CA GLY A 155 11.34 -22.06 -38.17
C GLY A 155 10.82 -21.66 -36.79
N VAL A 156 9.87 -20.73 -36.69
CA VAL A 156 9.19 -20.42 -35.43
C VAL A 156 8.05 -21.43 -35.19
N ALA A 157 8.07 -22.05 -34.02
CA ALA A 157 7.02 -22.97 -33.59
C ALA A 157 5.69 -22.23 -33.36
N ASP A 158 4.56 -22.91 -33.62
CA ASP A 158 3.23 -22.29 -33.54
C ASP A 158 2.90 -21.76 -32.15
N ASP A 159 3.32 -22.48 -31.11
CA ASP A 159 3.11 -22.10 -29.71
C ASP A 159 3.92 -20.86 -29.32
N ALA A 160 5.16 -20.73 -29.82
CA ALA A 160 5.99 -19.55 -29.63
C ALA A 160 5.43 -18.35 -30.41
N TRP A 161 4.95 -18.56 -31.63
CA TRP A 161 4.31 -17.51 -32.43
C TRP A 161 3.03 -16.99 -31.77
N ALA A 162 2.18 -17.90 -31.29
CA ALA A 162 0.94 -17.55 -30.59
C ALA A 162 1.18 -16.66 -29.35
N LYS A 163 2.34 -16.80 -28.68
CA LYS A 163 2.74 -15.96 -27.54
C LYS A 163 3.33 -14.62 -27.94
N THR A 164 3.83 -14.47 -29.17
CA THR A 164 4.53 -13.26 -29.63
C THR A 164 3.57 -12.08 -29.73
N LYS A 165 2.39 -12.27 -30.34
CA LYS A 165 1.40 -11.20 -30.50
C LYS A 165 0.96 -10.59 -29.15
N PRO A 166 0.47 -11.37 -28.16
CA PRO A 166 0.13 -10.83 -26.84
C PRO A 166 1.31 -10.15 -26.14
N THR A 167 2.51 -10.72 -26.23
CA THR A 167 3.72 -10.13 -25.64
C THR A 167 3.99 -8.73 -26.18
N MET A 168 3.90 -8.56 -27.50
CA MET A 168 4.15 -7.28 -28.15
C MET A 168 3.03 -6.26 -27.92
N MET A 169 1.77 -6.71 -27.83
CA MET A 169 0.65 -5.85 -27.43
C MET A 169 0.81 -5.37 -25.99
N ASN A 170 1.14 -6.25 -25.05
CA ASN A 170 1.38 -5.89 -23.65
C ASN A 170 2.57 -4.92 -23.52
N PHE A 171 3.63 -5.15 -24.31
CA PHE A 171 4.77 -4.24 -24.35
C PHE A 171 4.40 -2.86 -24.92
N ALA A 172 3.58 -2.78 -25.98
CA ALA A 172 3.09 -1.52 -26.53
C ALA A 172 2.22 -0.76 -25.52
N GLN A 173 1.33 -1.45 -24.81
CA GLN A 173 0.52 -0.87 -23.74
C GLN A 173 1.39 -0.30 -22.61
N PHE A 174 2.41 -1.05 -22.19
CA PHE A 174 3.37 -0.57 -21.19
C PHE A 174 4.17 0.65 -21.67
N THR A 175 4.53 0.70 -22.95
CA THR A 175 5.19 1.86 -23.56
C THR A 175 4.33 3.12 -23.47
N LEU A 176 3.02 3.03 -23.65
CA LEU A 176 2.12 4.19 -23.45
C LEU A 176 2.15 4.70 -22.00
N GLY A 177 2.13 3.79 -21.02
CA GLY A 177 2.28 4.13 -19.60
C GLY A 177 3.62 4.80 -19.31
N TYR A 178 4.71 4.26 -19.87
CA TYR A 178 6.05 4.85 -19.76
C TYR A 178 6.15 6.26 -20.35
N ILE A 179 5.53 6.48 -21.51
CA ILE A 179 5.50 7.79 -22.16
C ILE A 179 4.79 8.80 -21.26
N GLY A 180 3.63 8.44 -20.67
CA GLY A 180 2.93 9.29 -19.70
C GLY A 180 3.81 9.67 -18.51
N VAL A 181 4.49 8.69 -17.89
CA VAL A 181 5.43 8.95 -16.78
C VAL A 181 6.55 9.91 -17.21
N THR A 182 7.14 9.66 -18.37
CA THR A 182 8.29 10.43 -18.87
C THR A 182 7.91 11.87 -19.21
N GLN A 183 6.71 12.07 -19.78
CA GLN A 183 6.14 13.38 -20.08
C GLN A 183 5.57 14.09 -18.85
N LYS A 184 5.55 13.44 -17.68
CA LYS A 184 4.89 13.89 -16.45
C LYS A 184 3.38 14.13 -16.63
N ASP A 185 2.76 13.44 -17.57
CA ASP A 185 1.31 13.39 -17.75
C ASP A 185 0.75 12.31 -16.81
N THR A 186 0.40 12.72 -15.59
CA THR A 186 -0.02 11.81 -14.52
C THR A 186 -1.33 11.09 -14.85
N ALA A 187 -2.28 11.77 -15.50
CA ALA A 187 -3.56 11.19 -15.89
C ALA A 187 -3.38 10.08 -16.93
N LYS A 188 -2.57 10.34 -17.98
CA LYS A 188 -2.23 9.33 -18.99
C LYS A 188 -1.42 8.18 -18.39
N ALA A 189 -0.42 8.49 -17.56
CA ALA A 189 0.41 7.48 -16.92
C ALA A 189 -0.42 6.51 -16.09
N GLU A 190 -1.30 7.04 -15.22
CA GLU A 190 -2.19 6.24 -14.39
C GLU A 190 -3.08 5.33 -15.25
N ALA A 191 -3.80 5.91 -16.21
CA ALA A 191 -4.71 5.15 -17.06
C ALA A 191 -4.01 4.03 -17.86
N GLU A 192 -2.89 4.32 -18.50
CA GLU A 192 -2.20 3.35 -19.37
C GLU A 192 -1.40 2.30 -18.56
N LEU A 193 -0.89 2.64 -17.36
CA LEU A 193 -0.28 1.67 -16.46
C LEU A 193 -1.31 0.75 -15.81
N THR A 194 -2.50 1.25 -15.45
CA THR A 194 -3.61 0.40 -15.01
C THR A 194 -4.02 -0.60 -16.09
N LYS A 195 -4.18 -0.15 -17.34
CA LYS A 195 -4.44 -1.06 -18.47
C LYS A 195 -3.29 -2.06 -18.69
N THR A 196 -2.05 -1.63 -18.49
CA THR A 196 -0.89 -2.54 -18.54
C THR A 196 -1.05 -3.67 -17.53
N LEU A 197 -1.39 -3.38 -16.28
CA LEU A 197 -1.55 -4.38 -15.22
C LEU A 197 -2.80 -5.27 -15.40
N GLN A 198 -3.83 -4.76 -16.08
CA GLN A 198 -4.99 -5.56 -16.47
C GLN A 198 -4.64 -6.58 -17.57
N ALA A 199 -3.80 -6.20 -18.54
CA ALA A 199 -3.41 -7.05 -19.66
C ALA A 199 -2.20 -7.96 -19.34
N ASP A 200 -1.31 -7.50 -18.45
CA ASP A 200 -0.10 -8.18 -18.04
C ASP A 200 0.11 -8.05 -16.53
N ALA A 201 -0.45 -9.01 -15.78
CA ALA A 201 -0.31 -9.07 -14.33
C ALA A 201 1.13 -9.29 -13.86
N THR A 202 2.06 -9.64 -14.77
CA THR A 202 3.45 -9.97 -14.42
C THR A 202 4.39 -8.76 -14.45
N ASN A 203 3.91 -7.61 -14.93
CA ASN A 203 4.72 -6.42 -15.11
C ASN A 203 4.94 -5.64 -13.80
N ALA A 204 5.88 -6.09 -12.97
CA ALA A 204 6.21 -5.44 -11.70
C ALA A 204 6.71 -3.99 -11.87
N GLN A 205 7.34 -3.68 -13.00
CA GLN A 205 7.78 -2.32 -13.33
C GLN A 205 6.58 -1.38 -13.50
N ALA A 206 5.49 -1.85 -14.12
CA ALA A 206 4.26 -1.07 -14.24
C ALA A 206 3.64 -0.78 -12.87
N SER A 207 3.60 -1.76 -11.95
CA SER A 207 3.15 -1.54 -10.57
C SER A 207 3.99 -0.48 -9.85
N TYR A 208 5.32 -0.56 -9.92
CA TYR A 208 6.17 0.44 -9.29
C TYR A 208 5.97 1.85 -9.86
N MET A 209 5.84 1.96 -11.19
CA MET A 209 5.57 3.24 -11.85
C MET A 209 4.19 3.79 -11.46
N LEU A 210 3.17 2.93 -11.42
CA LEU A 210 1.82 3.32 -11.01
C LEU A 210 1.80 3.77 -9.56
N ALA A 211 2.49 3.05 -8.67
CA ALA A 211 2.63 3.41 -7.26
C ALA A 211 3.20 4.83 -7.09
N GLY A 212 4.25 5.17 -7.85
CA GLY A 212 4.83 6.51 -7.85
C GLY A 212 3.88 7.60 -8.35
N ILE A 213 3.11 7.32 -9.41
CA ILE A 213 2.11 8.24 -9.96
C ILE A 213 0.97 8.49 -8.98
N LEU A 214 0.46 7.43 -8.34
CA LEU A 214 -0.60 7.54 -7.33
C LEU A 214 -0.10 8.31 -6.09
N LEU A 215 1.12 8.00 -5.62
CA LEU A 215 1.74 8.69 -4.50
C LEU A 215 1.97 10.18 -4.78
N GLY A 216 2.39 10.53 -6.00
CA GLY A 216 2.60 11.91 -6.41
C GLY A 216 1.32 12.76 -6.40
N GLN A 217 0.16 12.11 -6.51
CA GLN A 217 -1.16 12.75 -6.50
C GLN A 217 -1.82 12.79 -5.13
N GLN A 218 -1.22 12.17 -4.09
CA GLN A 218 -1.83 11.98 -2.77
C GLN A 218 -2.31 13.28 -2.09
N LYS A 219 -1.70 14.43 -2.41
CA LYS A 219 -2.03 15.72 -1.79
C LYS A 219 -3.41 16.20 -2.20
N ASP A 220 -3.74 16.06 -3.49
CA ASP A 220 -5.01 16.48 -4.06
C ASP A 220 -6.03 15.32 -4.08
N HIS A 221 -5.53 14.08 -4.01
CA HIS A 221 -6.28 12.82 -4.07
C HIS A 221 -5.86 11.86 -2.94
N PRO A 222 -6.22 12.13 -1.68
CA PRO A 222 -5.81 11.31 -0.54
C PRO A 222 -6.27 9.84 -0.65
N GLU A 223 -7.37 9.59 -1.36
CA GLU A 223 -7.89 8.25 -1.66
C GLU A 223 -6.92 7.39 -2.48
N LYS A 224 -5.95 8.01 -3.17
CA LYS A 224 -4.91 7.30 -3.92
C LYS A 224 -3.79 6.77 -3.06
N MET A 225 -3.66 7.24 -1.81
CA MET A 225 -2.58 6.81 -0.93
C MET A 225 -2.64 5.29 -0.62
N PRO A 226 -3.80 4.71 -0.25
CA PRO A 226 -3.92 3.26 -0.13
C PRO A 226 -3.58 2.50 -1.42
N LEU A 227 -4.05 2.99 -2.57
CA LEU A 227 -3.78 2.38 -3.87
C LEU A 227 -2.27 2.39 -4.19
N ALA A 228 -1.58 3.50 -3.91
CA ALA A 228 -0.13 3.60 -4.07
C ALA A 228 0.61 2.57 -3.20
N MET A 229 0.20 2.41 -1.94
CA MET A 229 0.79 1.41 -1.05
C MET A 229 0.57 -0.01 -1.53
N PHE A 230 -0.61 -0.32 -2.08
CA PHE A 230 -0.89 -1.61 -2.69
C PHE A 230 0.06 -1.91 -3.86
N GLU A 231 0.25 -0.95 -4.76
CA GLU A 231 1.14 -1.13 -5.92
C GLU A 231 2.63 -1.20 -5.54
N TYR A 232 3.05 -0.46 -4.51
CA TYR A 232 4.39 -0.67 -3.94
C TYR A 232 4.53 -2.07 -3.31
N ALA A 233 3.50 -2.57 -2.64
CA ALA A 233 3.48 -3.94 -2.12
C ALA A 233 3.59 -4.96 -3.25
N ARG A 234 2.85 -4.76 -4.35
CA ARG A 234 2.92 -5.59 -5.56
C ARG A 234 4.33 -5.65 -6.12
N ALA A 235 4.97 -4.50 -6.31
CA ALA A 235 6.33 -4.42 -6.82
C ALA A 235 7.38 -5.03 -5.87
N ALA A 236 7.16 -4.95 -4.55
CA ALA A 236 8.04 -5.53 -3.53
C ALA A 236 7.90 -7.06 -3.38
N THR A 237 6.68 -7.60 -3.48
CA THR A 237 6.40 -8.98 -3.06
C THR A 237 6.25 -9.95 -4.22
N TYR A 238 5.94 -9.47 -5.42
CA TYR A 238 5.87 -10.32 -6.61
C TYR A 238 7.26 -10.83 -7.00
N ASP A 239 7.41 -12.14 -7.06
CA ASP A 239 8.67 -12.86 -7.32
C ASP A 239 8.59 -13.79 -8.54
N GLY A 240 7.53 -13.68 -9.34
CA GLY A 240 7.34 -14.44 -10.57
C GLY A 240 8.11 -13.88 -11.79
N PRO A 241 7.82 -14.39 -12.99
CA PRO A 241 8.34 -13.83 -14.25
C PRO A 241 8.07 -12.33 -14.35
N GLY A 242 9.02 -11.52 -14.80
CA GLY A 242 8.83 -10.06 -14.88
C GLY A 242 8.95 -9.32 -13.53
N SER A 243 9.25 -10.02 -12.43
CA SER A 243 9.60 -9.38 -11.16
C SER A 243 10.89 -8.54 -11.28
N MET A 244 10.96 -7.49 -10.47
CA MET A 244 12.19 -6.73 -10.27
C MET A 244 13.27 -7.60 -9.62
N ASP A 245 14.54 -7.21 -9.69
CA ASP A 245 15.60 -7.93 -8.96
C ASP A 245 15.38 -7.89 -7.44
N ALA A 246 15.93 -8.88 -6.74
CA ALA A 246 15.68 -9.07 -5.31
C ALA A 246 16.13 -7.87 -4.45
N ASN A 247 17.19 -7.16 -4.84
CA ASN A 247 17.67 -6.01 -4.10
C ASN A 247 16.73 -4.82 -4.27
N THR A 248 16.27 -4.54 -5.49
CA THR A 248 15.26 -3.51 -5.76
C THR A 248 13.96 -3.81 -5.03
N ARG A 249 13.47 -5.06 -5.04
CA ARG A 249 12.28 -5.46 -4.28
C ARG A 249 12.42 -5.18 -2.78
N LYS A 250 13.59 -5.49 -2.19
CA LYS A 250 13.88 -5.20 -0.78
C LYS A 250 13.88 -3.69 -0.46
N GLN A 251 14.42 -2.87 -1.36
CA GLN A 251 14.41 -1.41 -1.20
C GLN A 251 12.99 -0.86 -1.24
N ILE A 252 12.16 -1.36 -2.17
CA ILE A 252 10.75 -0.98 -2.25
C ILE A 252 10.00 -1.42 -0.99
N ASP A 253 10.23 -2.63 -0.49
CA ASP A 253 9.60 -3.13 0.75
C ASP A 253 9.95 -2.27 1.98
N THR A 254 11.20 -1.82 2.05
CA THR A 254 11.69 -0.93 3.11
C THR A 254 10.97 0.42 3.05
N PHE A 255 10.87 1.00 1.85
CA PHE A 255 10.12 2.24 1.63
C PHE A 255 8.64 2.08 1.99
N LEU A 256 7.98 1.03 1.50
CA LEU A 256 6.59 0.71 1.77
C LEU A 256 6.33 0.60 3.28
N SER A 257 7.17 -0.14 3.99
CA SER A 257 6.98 -0.35 5.43
C SER A 257 7.05 0.96 6.22
N LYS A 258 7.97 1.86 5.84
CA LYS A 258 8.05 3.20 6.43
C LYS A 258 6.83 4.06 6.06
N ALA A 259 6.43 4.06 4.80
CA ALA A 259 5.28 4.83 4.32
C ALA A 259 3.97 4.36 4.99
N TYR A 260 3.76 3.05 5.07
CA TYR A 260 2.61 2.43 5.74
C TYR A 260 2.56 2.80 7.21
N ASN A 261 3.65 2.62 7.96
CA ASN A 261 3.70 2.99 9.38
C ASN A 261 3.44 4.48 9.62
N THR A 262 3.90 5.34 8.70
CA THR A 262 3.64 6.79 8.79
C THR A 262 2.17 7.12 8.57
N TYR A 263 1.52 6.44 7.62
CA TYR A 263 0.11 6.68 7.28
C TYR A 263 -0.87 6.02 8.25
N HIS A 264 -0.67 4.73 8.58
CA HIS A 264 -1.53 3.92 9.44
C HIS A 264 -1.20 4.08 10.93
N GLY A 265 0.03 4.46 11.28
CA GLY A 265 0.50 4.58 12.68
C GLY A 265 1.08 3.29 13.27
N SER A 266 0.99 2.16 12.56
CA SER A 266 1.58 0.87 12.98
C SER A 266 1.77 -0.06 11.78
N ALA A 267 2.43 -1.20 11.98
CA ALA A 267 2.60 -2.23 10.95
C ALA A 267 1.38 -3.17 10.82
N GLN A 268 0.34 -2.96 11.61
CA GLN A 268 -0.84 -3.84 11.62
C GLN A 268 -1.52 -3.85 10.25
N GLY A 269 -1.77 -5.03 9.70
CA GLY A 269 -2.42 -5.20 8.39
C GLY A 269 -1.48 -5.15 7.18
N LEU A 270 -0.25 -4.66 7.33
CA LEU A 270 0.71 -4.56 6.21
C LEU A 270 1.02 -5.91 5.57
N ASP A 271 1.23 -6.96 6.36
CA ASP A 271 1.53 -8.30 5.84
C ASP A 271 0.37 -8.92 5.04
N ALA A 272 -0.87 -8.59 5.42
CA ALA A 272 -2.06 -9.02 4.68
C ALA A 272 -2.10 -8.34 3.30
N ILE A 273 -1.80 -7.03 3.25
CA ILE A 273 -1.71 -6.27 2.00
C ILE A 273 -0.59 -6.84 1.11
N LYS A 274 0.60 -7.11 1.68
CA LYS A 274 1.72 -7.71 0.96
C LYS A 274 1.36 -9.07 0.36
N THR A 275 0.66 -9.90 1.14
CA THR A 275 0.16 -11.21 0.69
C THR A 275 -0.84 -11.07 -0.45
N GLN A 276 -1.79 -10.15 -0.35
CA GLN A 276 -2.78 -9.90 -1.40
C GLN A 276 -2.13 -9.36 -2.68
N ALA A 277 -1.27 -8.36 -2.54
CA ALA A 277 -0.57 -7.75 -3.66
C ALA A 277 0.39 -8.75 -4.34
N LYS A 278 0.91 -9.76 -3.62
CA LYS A 278 1.74 -10.81 -4.24
C LYS A 278 0.99 -11.61 -5.32
N THR A 279 -0.34 -11.71 -5.24
CA THR A 279 -1.15 -12.51 -6.17
C THR A 279 -2.08 -11.69 -7.06
N SER A 280 -2.41 -10.45 -6.69
CA SER A 280 -3.28 -9.56 -7.47
C SER A 280 -2.50 -8.37 -8.03
N PRO A 281 -2.57 -8.10 -9.34
CA PRO A 281 -1.85 -7.00 -9.97
C PRO A 281 -2.45 -5.62 -9.71
N LEU A 282 -3.70 -5.56 -9.23
CA LEU A 282 -4.43 -4.35 -8.87
C LEU A 282 -5.24 -4.61 -7.60
N PRO A 283 -5.52 -3.58 -6.78
CA PRO A 283 -6.38 -3.71 -5.61
C PRO A 283 -7.83 -4.01 -6.02
N ALA A 284 -8.56 -4.71 -5.14
CA ALA A 284 -9.99 -4.91 -5.32
C ALA A 284 -10.77 -3.59 -5.22
N GLY A 285 -11.96 -3.53 -5.82
CA GLY A 285 -12.84 -2.37 -5.70
C GLY A 285 -13.13 -2.03 -4.24
N GLY A 286 -13.00 -0.75 -3.87
CA GLY A 286 -13.20 -0.28 -2.50
C GLY A 286 -12.04 -0.56 -1.53
N PHE A 287 -10.88 -0.99 -2.02
CA PHE A 287 -9.69 -1.14 -1.19
C PHE A 287 -9.36 0.15 -0.43
N ALA A 288 -9.18 0.04 0.88
CA ALA A 288 -8.84 1.14 1.76
C ALA A 288 -7.87 0.67 2.84
N ILE A 289 -7.04 1.60 3.31
CA ILE A 289 -6.19 1.45 4.47
C ILE A 289 -6.61 2.56 5.44
N LYS A 290 -6.89 2.21 6.69
CA LYS A 290 -7.20 3.21 7.72
C LYS A 290 -5.96 4.06 7.99
N SER A 291 -6.11 5.37 7.99
CA SER A 291 -5.05 6.26 8.43
C SER A 291 -4.99 6.32 9.96
N ILE A 292 -3.89 6.83 10.50
CA ILE A 292 -3.75 7.15 11.93
C ILE A 292 -4.86 8.11 12.40
N VAL A 293 -5.33 9.00 11.52
CA VAL A 293 -6.42 9.93 11.82
C VAL A 293 -7.75 9.19 11.89
N ASP A 294 -8.01 8.25 10.98
CA ASP A 294 -9.25 7.44 11.01
C ASP A 294 -9.28 6.56 12.26
N LEU A 295 -8.15 5.96 12.63
CA LEU A 295 -8.04 5.16 13.84
C LEU A 295 -8.24 6.01 15.10
N ALA A 296 -7.68 7.22 15.14
CA ALA A 296 -7.88 8.14 16.26
C ALA A 296 -9.36 8.55 16.41
N LYS A 297 -10.03 8.85 15.29
CA LYS A 297 -11.47 9.16 15.28
C LYS A 297 -12.32 7.99 15.75
N GLU A 298 -12.05 6.77 15.25
CA GLU A 298 -12.77 5.58 15.70
C GLU A 298 -12.58 5.31 17.20
N GLU A 299 -11.38 5.54 17.73
CA GLU A 299 -11.11 5.38 19.15
C GLU A 299 -11.83 6.45 19.99
N GLU A 300 -11.86 7.69 19.51
CA GLU A 300 -12.64 8.78 20.13
C GLU A 300 -14.13 8.47 20.12
N GLU A 301 -14.69 8.03 18.98
CA GLU A 301 -16.09 7.63 18.85
C GLU A 301 -16.43 6.45 19.78
N LYS A 302 -15.54 5.45 19.88
CA LYS A 302 -15.70 4.35 20.84
C LYS A 302 -15.68 4.84 22.27
N ARG A 303 -14.77 5.75 22.63
CA ARG A 303 -14.70 6.35 23.96
C ARG A 303 -15.95 7.16 24.26
N ALA A 304 -16.42 7.97 23.32
CA ALA A 304 -17.65 8.75 23.45
C ALA A 304 -18.88 7.85 23.62
N LYS A 305 -18.96 6.75 22.87
CA LYS A 305 -20.03 5.76 23.02
C LYS A 305 -19.95 5.03 24.36
N ALA A 306 -18.76 4.59 24.76
CA ALA A 306 -18.55 3.97 26.07
C ALA A 306 -18.89 4.93 27.22
N ALA A 307 -18.63 6.23 27.05
CA ALA A 307 -19.03 7.28 27.99
C ALA A 307 -20.54 7.52 28.03
N ALA A 308 -21.21 7.46 26.88
CA ALA A 308 -22.67 7.52 26.83
C ALA A 308 -23.32 6.30 27.50
N ASP A 309 -22.76 5.10 27.30
CA ASP A 309 -23.25 3.85 27.90
C ASP A 309 -22.93 3.74 29.41
N ASN A 310 -21.82 4.35 29.87
CA ASN A 310 -21.42 4.37 31.28
C ASN A 310 -20.81 5.73 31.69
N PRO A 311 -21.66 6.75 31.96
CA PRO A 311 -21.21 8.11 32.25
C PRO A 311 -20.41 8.19 33.56
N VAL A 312 -20.73 7.34 34.54
CA VAL A 312 -20.01 7.27 35.82
C VAL A 312 -18.56 6.84 35.61
N LEU A 313 -18.33 5.78 34.83
CA LEU A 313 -16.99 5.27 34.55
C LEU A 313 -16.17 6.26 33.71
N ALA A 314 -16.80 6.93 32.74
CA ALA A 314 -16.12 7.95 31.94
C ALA A 314 -15.68 9.15 32.79
N PHE A 315 -16.55 9.66 33.66
CA PHE A 315 -16.21 10.73 34.59
C PHE A 315 -15.08 10.32 35.55
N TRP A 316 -15.11 9.07 36.02
CA TRP A 316 -14.06 8.56 36.91
C TRP A 316 -12.71 8.39 36.21
N ASN A 317 -12.70 7.92 34.96
CA ASN A 317 -11.48 7.81 34.16
C ASN A 317 -10.88 9.18 33.85
N ASP A 318 -11.71 10.19 33.58
CA ASP A 318 -11.26 11.59 33.40
C ASP A 318 -10.58 12.14 34.67
N ILE A 319 -11.16 11.89 35.86
CA ILE A 319 -10.51 12.21 37.14
C ILE A 319 -9.16 11.51 37.27
N LYS A 320 -9.10 10.21 36.95
CA LYS A 320 -7.88 9.41 37.00
C LYS A 320 -6.78 9.94 36.08
N GLU A 321 -7.11 10.25 34.84
CA GLU A 321 -6.15 10.77 33.85
C GLU A 321 -5.57 12.12 34.31
N ASN A 322 -6.41 13.05 34.77
CA ASN A 322 -5.96 14.36 35.24
C ASN A 322 -5.09 14.26 36.51
N LEU A 323 -5.42 13.35 37.44
CA LEU A 323 -4.62 13.11 38.65
C LEU A 323 -3.33 12.30 38.40
N ALA A 324 -3.24 11.59 37.27
CA ALA A 324 -2.04 10.87 36.88
C ALA A 324 -1.04 11.74 36.09
N GLY A 325 -1.52 12.73 35.33
CA GLY A 325 -0.71 13.57 34.44
C GLY A 325 0.13 14.65 35.13
N ASP A 326 0.86 15.44 34.33
CA ASP A 326 1.80 16.46 34.78
C ASP A 326 1.13 17.63 35.54
N GLY A 327 -0.18 17.83 35.33
CA GLY A 327 -1.00 18.83 36.02
C GLY A 327 -1.65 18.35 37.33
N SER A 328 -1.30 17.17 37.84
CA SER A 328 -2.04 16.51 38.92
C SER A 328 -2.19 17.34 40.18
N ALA A 329 -1.16 18.12 40.56
CA ALA A 329 -1.19 18.95 41.77
C ALA A 329 -2.26 20.04 41.68
N ALA A 330 -2.30 20.78 40.58
CA ALA A 330 -3.28 21.85 40.37
C ALA A 330 -4.71 21.30 40.24
N TYR A 331 -4.86 20.16 39.57
CA TYR A 331 -6.17 19.48 39.46
C TYR A 331 -6.65 18.99 40.83
N TRP A 332 -5.76 18.39 41.62
CA TRP A 332 -6.09 17.95 42.98
C TRP A 332 -6.44 19.13 43.90
N ASP A 333 -5.70 20.23 43.85
CA ASP A 333 -5.98 21.42 44.67
C ASP A 333 -7.35 22.03 44.37
N ALA A 334 -7.80 21.97 43.10
CA ALA A 334 -9.15 22.41 42.71
C ALA A 334 -10.25 21.41 43.11
N MET A 335 -9.92 20.12 43.19
CA MET A 335 -10.86 19.04 43.50
C MET A 335 -10.99 18.79 45.01
N LYS A 336 -9.93 19.01 45.78
CA LYS A 336 -9.88 18.74 47.21
C LYS A 336 -10.89 19.60 47.96
N GLY A 337 -11.73 18.96 48.75
CA GLY A 337 -12.83 19.59 49.49
C GLY A 337 -14.09 19.84 48.65
N ALA A 338 -14.09 19.51 47.35
CA ALA A 338 -15.29 19.59 46.53
C ALA A 338 -16.15 18.32 46.68
N GLY A 339 -17.46 18.51 46.73
CA GLY A 339 -18.43 17.43 46.62
C GLY A 339 -18.49 16.87 45.20
N LEU A 340 -18.43 15.55 45.08
CA LEU A 340 -18.32 14.84 43.81
C LEU A 340 -19.37 13.73 43.69
N PRO A 341 -20.02 13.60 42.51
CA PRO A 341 -19.85 14.44 41.30
C PRO A 341 -20.47 15.84 41.45
N PRO A 342 -20.03 16.85 40.67
CA PRO A 342 -20.70 18.15 40.64
C PRO A 342 -22.18 18.01 40.21
N PRO A 343 -23.09 18.88 40.69
CA PRO A 343 -24.52 18.79 40.34
C PRO A 343 -24.77 18.80 38.83
N GLY A 344 -25.63 17.91 38.35
CA GLY A 344 -25.97 17.73 36.94
C GLY A 344 -24.87 17.06 36.10
N LYS A 345 -23.74 16.62 36.70
CA LYS A 345 -22.63 16.01 35.94
C LYS A 345 -22.87 14.53 35.65
N LEU A 346 -23.59 13.82 36.51
CA LEU A 346 -23.90 12.40 36.34
C LEU A 346 -25.40 12.15 36.51
N PRO A 347 -25.99 11.16 35.82
CA PRO A 347 -27.35 10.73 36.12
C PRO A 347 -27.48 10.32 37.59
N GLY A 348 -28.29 11.05 38.36
CA GLY A 348 -28.47 10.83 39.79
C GLY A 348 -27.39 11.44 40.68
N ASP A 349 -26.46 12.23 40.13
CA ASP A 349 -25.42 12.98 40.87
C ASP A 349 -24.64 12.16 41.91
N LYS A 350 -24.40 10.88 41.61
CA LYS A 350 -23.63 9.95 42.46
C LYS A 350 -22.61 9.17 41.66
N LEU A 351 -21.46 8.91 42.26
CA LEU A 351 -20.50 7.90 41.80
C LEU A 351 -21.03 6.51 42.16
N LYS A 352 -20.64 5.50 41.38
CA LYS A 352 -21.08 4.11 41.58
C LYS A 352 -19.88 3.17 41.49
N GLY A 353 -19.70 2.31 42.48
CA GLY A 353 -18.62 1.33 42.53
C GLY A 353 -19.02 0.04 43.22
N LYS A 354 -18.18 -0.98 43.11
CA LYS A 354 -18.34 -2.25 43.82
C LYS A 354 -17.55 -2.26 45.12
N LEU A 355 -18.17 -2.76 46.18
CA LEU A 355 -17.52 -2.94 47.48
C LEU A 355 -16.37 -3.95 47.37
N VAL A 356 -15.16 -3.54 47.75
CA VAL A 356 -13.99 -4.41 47.86
C VAL A 356 -13.85 -4.90 49.30
N SER A 357 -13.96 -4.00 50.27
CA SER A 357 -13.88 -4.33 51.71
C SER A 357 -14.54 -3.26 52.57
N ALA A 358 -14.86 -3.60 53.82
CA ALA A 358 -15.48 -2.72 54.81
C ALA A 358 -14.76 -2.86 56.17
N THR A 359 -14.45 -1.74 56.83
CA THR A 359 -13.66 -1.71 58.06
C THR A 359 -14.34 -0.87 59.16
N PRO A 360 -14.59 -1.44 60.35
CA PRO A 360 -14.63 -2.87 60.66
C PRO A 360 -15.69 -3.62 59.83
N GLU A 361 -15.55 -4.94 59.65
CA GLU A 361 -16.47 -5.75 58.80
C GLU A 361 -17.94 -5.59 59.21
N THR A 362 -18.21 -5.45 60.51
CA THR A 362 -19.54 -5.14 61.04
C THR A 362 -19.54 -3.74 61.63
N ARG A 363 -20.56 -2.96 61.26
CA ARG A 363 -20.67 -1.54 61.54
C ARG A 363 -19.50 -0.70 61.02
N PRO A 364 -19.19 -0.77 59.71
CA PRO A 364 -18.03 -0.09 59.15
C PRO A 364 -18.13 1.43 59.25
N LYS A 365 -16.98 2.06 59.44
CA LYS A 365 -16.77 3.50 59.22
C LYS A 365 -15.95 3.78 57.96
N GLU A 366 -15.32 2.77 57.38
CA GLU A 366 -14.57 2.89 56.15
C GLU A 366 -14.99 1.83 55.16
N LEU A 367 -15.26 2.23 53.91
CA LEU A 367 -15.54 1.32 52.80
C LEU A 367 -14.50 1.51 51.72
N THR A 368 -13.95 0.42 51.19
CA THR A 368 -13.05 0.46 50.04
C THR A 368 -13.83 -0.02 48.82
N LEU A 369 -13.86 0.77 47.75
CA LEU A 369 -14.62 0.50 46.53
C LEU A 369 -13.70 0.41 45.30
N SER A 370 -14.19 -0.25 44.26
CA SER A 370 -13.65 -0.17 42.90
C SER A 370 -14.73 0.34 41.95
N ILE A 371 -14.52 1.51 41.35
CA ILE A 371 -15.43 2.07 40.34
C ILE A 371 -15.19 1.41 38.97
N GLY A 372 -13.93 1.13 38.63
CA GLY A 372 -13.55 0.52 37.34
C GLY A 372 -13.63 -1.01 37.26
N GLY A 373 -14.01 -1.71 38.35
CA GLY A 373 -14.08 -3.17 38.40
C GLY A 373 -12.72 -3.88 38.49
N GLY A 374 -11.68 -3.18 38.95
CA GLY A 374 -10.31 -3.68 39.12
C GLY A 374 -9.81 -3.54 40.56
N ALA A 375 -8.60 -3.03 40.74
CA ALA A 375 -8.09 -2.69 42.07
C ALA A 375 -8.98 -1.63 42.75
N ALA A 376 -8.96 -1.63 44.08
CA ALA A 376 -9.58 -0.58 44.87
C ALA A 376 -8.97 0.78 44.49
N ASP A 377 -9.84 1.75 44.20
CA ASP A 377 -9.45 3.10 43.78
C ASP A 377 -10.14 4.21 44.58
N VAL A 378 -11.05 3.83 45.49
CA VAL A 378 -11.83 4.73 46.34
C VAL A 378 -11.88 4.21 47.76
N THR A 379 -11.65 5.09 48.73
CA THR A 379 -11.98 4.88 50.14
C THR A 379 -13.08 5.86 50.55
N LEU A 380 -14.16 5.38 51.16
CA LEU A 380 -15.19 6.22 51.77
C LEU A 380 -14.97 6.20 53.28
N LYS A 381 -14.74 7.37 53.88
CA LYS A 381 -14.76 7.60 55.32
C LYS A 381 -16.14 8.14 55.68
N LEU A 382 -16.81 7.45 56.60
CA LEU A 382 -18.18 7.74 57.00
C LEU A 382 -18.20 8.42 58.36
N ASP A 383 -19.00 9.48 58.48
CA ASP A 383 -19.15 10.24 59.73
C ASP A 383 -19.69 9.34 60.85
N GLU A 384 -20.68 8.52 60.51
CA GLU A 384 -21.32 7.56 61.38
C GLU A 384 -21.14 6.11 60.88
N PRO A 385 -21.05 5.13 61.81
CA PRO A 385 -20.90 3.74 61.41
C PRO A 385 -22.20 3.20 60.79
N LEU A 386 -22.12 2.57 59.63
CA LEU A 386 -23.27 1.96 58.98
C LEU A 386 -23.84 0.78 59.80
N PRO A 387 -25.13 0.43 59.69
CA PRO A 387 -25.67 -0.72 60.38
C PRO A 387 -25.29 -2.03 59.69
N GLY A 388 -25.04 -3.08 60.48
CA GLY A 388 -24.82 -4.45 59.97
C GLY A 388 -23.52 -4.62 59.18
N LYS A 389 -23.55 -5.51 58.18
CA LYS A 389 -22.43 -5.77 57.27
C LYS A 389 -22.93 -6.05 55.85
N MET A 390 -22.04 -6.04 54.88
CA MET A 390 -22.32 -6.34 53.47
C MET A 390 -21.11 -7.06 52.87
N ASP A 391 -21.37 -8.12 52.09
CA ASP A 391 -20.30 -8.89 51.46
C ASP A 391 -19.68 -8.10 50.28
N PRO A 392 -18.37 -8.29 49.99
CA PRO A 392 -17.72 -7.72 48.82
C PRO A 392 -18.43 -8.05 47.50
N GLY A 393 -18.34 -7.14 46.54
CA GLY A 393 -18.92 -7.24 45.20
C GLY A 393 -20.28 -6.55 45.05
N GLY A 394 -20.94 -6.20 46.15
CA GLY A 394 -22.19 -5.43 46.11
C GLY A 394 -21.97 -3.99 45.62
N GLU A 395 -22.98 -3.43 44.95
CA GLU A 395 -22.91 -2.10 44.36
C GLU A 395 -23.25 -1.01 45.39
N ILE A 396 -22.41 0.01 45.47
CA ILE A 396 -22.57 1.19 46.32
C ILE A 396 -22.58 2.41 45.42
N SER A 397 -23.58 3.28 45.58
CA SER A 397 -23.60 4.61 44.95
C SER A 397 -23.42 5.67 46.03
N PHE A 398 -22.62 6.71 45.78
CA PHE A 398 -22.30 7.71 46.80
C PHE A 398 -22.06 9.11 46.21
N PHE A 399 -22.30 10.13 47.02
CA PHE A 399 -21.79 11.49 46.84
C PHE A 399 -20.93 11.84 48.05
N GLY A 400 -19.82 12.54 47.85
CA GLY A 400 -18.93 12.89 48.96
C GLY A 400 -17.85 13.88 48.61
N GLU A 401 -17.18 14.40 49.63
CA GLU A 401 -16.10 15.38 49.49
C GLU A 401 -14.74 14.68 49.38
N ALA A 402 -13.96 14.98 48.34
CA ALA A 402 -12.61 14.43 48.21
C ALA A 402 -11.64 15.05 49.24
N LYS A 403 -11.04 14.24 50.12
CA LYS A 403 -10.17 14.72 51.22
C LYS A 403 -8.70 14.40 51.01
N GLU A 404 -8.41 13.21 50.52
CA GLU A 404 -7.05 12.70 50.37
C GLU A 404 -6.89 12.01 49.02
N PHE A 405 -5.72 12.14 48.39
CA PHE A 405 -5.36 11.44 47.18
C PHE A 405 -3.97 10.85 47.35
N ASN A 406 -3.85 9.55 47.07
CA ASN A 406 -2.58 8.86 46.93
C ASN A 406 -2.42 8.39 45.49
N LYS A 407 -1.25 8.65 44.90
CA LYS A 407 -0.98 8.33 43.49
C LYS A 407 -0.59 6.85 43.29
N ASP A 408 0.10 6.26 44.27
CA ASP A 408 0.53 4.85 44.21
C ASP A 408 0.50 4.18 45.62
N PRO A 409 -0.38 3.20 45.86
CA PRO A 409 -1.47 2.78 44.99
C PRO A 409 -2.49 3.92 44.79
N TYR A 410 -3.06 4.02 43.58
CA TYR A 410 -4.08 5.03 43.27
C TYR A 410 -5.27 4.90 44.22
N MET A 411 -5.54 5.93 45.02
CA MET A 411 -6.63 5.94 45.98
C MET A 411 -7.12 7.37 46.23
N ILE A 412 -8.41 7.62 46.03
CA ILE A 412 -9.04 8.86 46.51
C ILE A 412 -9.90 8.53 47.73
N THR A 413 -9.68 9.27 48.81
CA THR A 413 -10.51 9.17 50.02
C THR A 413 -11.57 10.25 50.01
N PHE A 414 -12.83 9.83 50.13
CA PHE A 414 -13.99 10.70 50.25
C PHE A 414 -14.51 10.69 51.67
N GLU A 415 -14.94 11.84 52.16
CA GLU A 415 -15.83 11.95 53.32
C GLU A 415 -17.27 11.90 52.82
N VAL A 416 -18.06 10.97 53.38
CA VAL A 416 -19.41 10.65 52.90
C VAL A 416 -20.38 10.60 54.08
N ALA A 417 -21.45 11.39 54.00
CA ALA A 417 -22.55 11.27 54.94
C ALA A 417 -23.36 10.00 54.65
N PRO A 418 -23.87 9.27 55.67
CA PRO A 418 -24.66 8.06 55.45
C PRO A 418 -25.89 8.25 54.55
N THR A 419 -26.46 9.47 54.51
CA THR A 419 -27.60 9.83 53.66
C THR A 419 -27.25 9.96 52.19
N ASP A 420 -25.97 10.21 51.87
CA ASP A 420 -25.47 10.34 50.51
C ASP A 420 -25.02 9.00 49.92
N LEU A 421 -25.08 7.93 50.73
CA LEU A 421 -24.72 6.57 50.35
C LEU A 421 -25.98 5.72 50.09
N GLU A 422 -25.97 5.01 48.96
CA GLU A 422 -27.03 4.10 48.51
C GLU A 422 -26.48 2.72 48.17
N GLY A 423 -27.34 1.70 48.22
CA GLY A 423 -26.97 0.31 47.90
C GLY A 423 -26.46 -0.49 49.11
N TRP A 424 -26.23 0.15 50.26
CA TRP A 424 -25.88 -0.56 51.49
C TRP A 424 -27.05 -1.41 52.01
N THR A 425 -26.87 -2.73 52.05
CA THR A 425 -27.95 -3.66 52.43
C THR A 425 -28.02 -3.95 53.92
N GLY A 426 -26.92 -3.77 54.66
CA GLY A 426 -26.81 -4.08 56.09
C GLY A 426 -27.09 -5.55 56.45
N LYS A 427 -27.18 -6.45 55.47
CA LYS A 427 -27.51 -7.86 55.65
C LYS A 427 -26.25 -8.73 55.57
N GLY A 428 -25.85 -9.26 56.72
CA GLY A 428 -24.93 -10.40 56.85
C GLY A 428 -25.18 -11.12 58.20
N PRO A 429 -24.66 -12.34 58.42
CA PRO A 429 -25.00 -13.14 59.59
C PRO A 429 -24.78 -12.38 60.89
N VAL A 430 -25.82 -12.33 61.72
CA VAL A 430 -25.82 -11.68 63.05
C VAL A 430 -24.72 -12.30 63.90
N PRO A 431 -23.84 -11.51 64.55
CA PRO A 431 -22.89 -12.05 65.52
C PRO A 431 -23.68 -12.75 66.65
N ALA A 432 -23.32 -13.99 66.99
CA ALA A 432 -23.94 -14.70 68.08
C ALA A 432 -23.91 -13.84 69.36
N ARG A 433 -25.10 -13.57 69.91
CA ARG A 433 -25.26 -12.85 71.18
C ARG A 433 -24.44 -13.59 72.26
N PRO A 434 -23.69 -12.91 73.14
CA PRO A 434 -22.94 -13.60 74.19
C PRO A 434 -23.93 -14.37 75.06
N ALA A 435 -23.69 -15.67 75.25
CA ALA A 435 -24.53 -16.51 76.09
C ALA A 435 -24.55 -15.94 77.52
N GLY A 436 -25.70 -15.42 77.93
CA GLY A 436 -25.94 -14.99 79.30
C GLY A 436 -25.77 -16.16 80.26
N ALA A 437 -25.09 -15.90 81.37
CA ALA A 437 -24.85 -16.83 82.46
C ALA A 437 -26.16 -17.47 82.96
N GLY A 438 -26.37 -18.75 82.61
CA GLY A 438 -27.46 -19.57 83.12
C GLY A 438 -27.13 -20.15 84.50
N LYS A 439 -27.92 -19.77 85.51
CA LYS A 439 -27.89 -20.29 86.88
C LYS A 439 -28.28 -21.78 86.94
N LYS A 440 -27.55 -22.48 87.83
CA LYS A 440 -27.77 -23.77 88.52
C LYS A 440 -29.12 -24.47 88.32
N GLY A 441 -29.06 -25.74 87.91
CA GLY A 441 -30.13 -26.74 88.10
C GLY A 441 -29.76 -27.79 89.15
N ALA A 442 -30.72 -28.19 89.97
CA ALA A 442 -30.72 -29.38 90.83
C ALA A 442 -32.16 -29.93 90.89
N PRO A 443 -32.40 -31.17 91.34
CA PRO A 443 -31.98 -32.43 90.72
C PRO A 443 -33.20 -33.33 90.37
N ALA A 444 -32.99 -34.33 89.51
CA ALA A 444 -34.02 -35.25 89.05
C ALA A 444 -34.25 -36.45 89.99
N THR A 445 -35.50 -36.74 90.30
CA THR A 445 -35.97 -37.95 91.00
C THR A 445 -36.18 -39.11 90.03
N LYS A 446 -35.72 -40.29 90.44
CA LYS A 446 -35.92 -41.61 89.80
C LYS A 446 -37.38 -42.08 89.87
N LYS A 447 -37.79 -42.88 88.88
CA LYS A 447 -38.58 -44.13 88.95
C LYS A 447 -39.08 -44.49 87.54
N GLN A 448 -39.22 -45.74 87.14
CA GLN A 448 -38.69 -47.03 87.59
C GLN A 448 -38.65 -47.91 86.34
#